data_AF-A0A7S4MSF8-F1
#
_entry.id   AF-A0A7S4MSF8-F1
#
_cell.length_a   1.000
_cell.length_b   1.000
_cell.length_c   1.000
_cell.angle_alpha   90.00
_cell.angle_beta   90.00
_cell.angle_gamma   90.00
#
_symmetry.space_group_name_H-M   'P 1'
#
loop_
_entity.id
_entity.type
_entity.pdbx_description
1 polymer ?
#
loop_
_entity_poly.entity_id
_entity_poly.type
_entity_poly.pdbx_seq_one_letter_code
_entity_poly.pdbx_strand_id
1 'polypeptide(L)'
;LIMRRQARNFFCLHATRCSPLSRSFKACSTEAIRDEIDLPKAHPPYRRYYDNQEYTKANIKQRNSKGDVDELISLLDHQKTVMDKGRNLRQERNLIKGKTSKARKLQDQDELAALMARGKEIKDQLKTIERDEAEAAAKALLCALEFPNDTHPDVPIGEEKNAKVVREVGTKPEKGKN
;
A
#
# COMPACT_ATOMS: atom_id res chain seq x y z
N LEU A 1 -41.94 18.12 14.11
CA LEU A 1 -41.26 19.18 13.33
C LEU A 1 -40.74 18.57 12.02
N ILE A 2 -41.61 18.21 11.08
CA ILE A 2 -42.01 18.97 9.88
C ILE A 2 -40.83 19.62 9.12
N MET A 3 -40.55 19.03 7.96
CA MET A 3 -39.66 19.50 6.90
C MET A 3 -39.90 20.95 6.48
N ARG A 4 -38.82 21.68 6.18
CA ARG A 4 -38.89 22.90 5.36
C ARG A 4 -37.86 22.85 4.25
N ARG A 5 -38.29 22.21 3.15
CA ARG A 5 -37.75 22.35 1.80
C ARG A 5 -38.32 23.66 1.24
N GLN A 6 -37.54 24.74 1.18
CA GLN A 6 -37.94 25.93 0.43
C GLN A 6 -37.48 25.77 -1.02
N ALA A 7 -38.39 25.26 -1.85
CA ALA A 7 -38.34 25.49 -3.28
C ALA A 7 -38.84 26.91 -3.55
N ARG A 8 -38.04 27.73 -4.23
CA ARG A 8 -38.53 28.94 -4.89
C ARG A 8 -38.30 28.78 -6.39
N ASN A 9 -39.39 28.44 -7.05
CA ASN A 9 -39.59 28.66 -8.48
C ASN A 9 -39.33 30.13 -8.79
N PHE A 10 -38.36 30.40 -9.65
CA PHE A 10 -38.31 31.64 -10.41
C PHE A 10 -38.45 31.30 -11.88
N PHE A 11 -39.72 31.39 -12.30
CA PHE A 11 -40.21 31.92 -13.57
C PHE A 11 -39.23 31.95 -14.75
N CYS A 12 -39.50 31.07 -15.71
CA CYS A 12 -38.98 31.13 -17.07
C CYS A 12 -39.78 32.17 -17.86
N LEU A 13 -39.13 33.20 -18.38
CA LEU A 13 -39.69 34.08 -19.42
C LEU A 13 -38.63 34.34 -20.50
N HIS A 14 -38.90 33.76 -21.67
CA HIS A 14 -38.62 34.23 -23.01
C HIS A 14 -37.21 34.76 -23.39
N ALA A 15 -36.56 33.93 -24.21
CA ALA A 15 -36.05 34.24 -25.55
C ALA A 15 -34.84 35.17 -25.75
N THR A 16 -33.97 34.69 -26.65
CA THR A 16 -32.93 35.39 -27.42
C THR A 16 -31.63 35.79 -26.71
N ARG A 17 -30.65 34.87 -26.75
CA ARG A 17 -29.39 35.03 -27.50
C ARG A 17 -28.48 33.87 -27.12
N CYS A 18 -28.36 32.92 -28.03
CA CYS A 18 -27.33 31.90 -27.97
C CYS A 18 -25.99 32.60 -28.27
N SER A 19 -25.23 32.93 -27.22
CA SER A 19 -23.81 33.25 -27.38
C SER A 19 -23.02 31.94 -27.26
N PRO A 20 -22.08 31.65 -28.18
CA PRO A 20 -21.19 30.53 -27.98
C PRO A 20 -20.23 30.95 -26.87
N LEU A 21 -20.57 30.64 -25.61
CA LEU A 21 -19.54 30.46 -24.61
C LEU A 21 -18.73 29.27 -25.10
N SER A 22 -17.63 29.57 -25.80
CA SER A 22 -16.48 28.68 -25.92
C SER A 22 -15.96 28.46 -24.49
N ARG A 23 -16.71 27.64 -23.75
CA ARG A 23 -16.23 27.02 -22.54
C ARG A 23 -15.15 26.08 -23.06
N SER A 24 -13.91 26.56 -23.07
CA SER A 24 -12.78 25.68 -23.23
C SER A 24 -12.98 24.62 -22.15
N PHE A 25 -13.27 23.40 -22.58
CA PHE A 25 -13.03 22.26 -21.72
C PHE A 25 -11.53 22.30 -21.52
N LYS A 26 -11.10 22.98 -20.46
CA LYS A 26 -9.76 22.83 -19.93
C LYS A 26 -9.69 21.34 -19.67
N ALA A 27 -8.94 20.63 -20.51
CA ALA A 27 -8.70 19.22 -20.32
C ALA A 27 -8.22 19.12 -18.87
N CYS A 28 -9.08 18.60 -18.00
CA CYS A 28 -8.66 18.20 -16.67
C CYS A 28 -7.68 17.10 -16.98
N SER A 29 -6.39 17.43 -16.95
CA SER A 29 -5.34 16.48 -17.23
C SER A 29 -5.62 15.30 -16.32
N THR A 30 -5.63 14.10 -16.89
CA THR A 30 -5.84 12.85 -16.15
C THR A 30 -4.84 12.66 -15.00
N GLU A 31 -3.79 13.48 -14.97
CA GLU A 31 -2.82 13.62 -13.88
C GLU A 31 -3.45 14.19 -12.61
N ALA A 32 -4.34 15.17 -12.70
CA ALA A 32 -4.92 15.85 -11.53
C ALA A 32 -5.91 14.99 -10.72
N ILE A 33 -6.39 13.87 -11.28
CA ILE A 33 -7.30 12.93 -10.59
C ILE A 33 -6.52 11.89 -9.77
N ARG A 34 -5.20 11.73 -10.00
CA ARG A 34 -4.40 10.65 -9.40
C ARG A 34 -4.00 10.89 -7.94
N ASP A 35 -4.07 12.12 -7.46
CA ASP A 35 -3.43 12.50 -6.18
C ASP A 35 -4.38 12.55 -4.97
N GLU A 36 -5.68 12.30 -5.13
CA GLU A 36 -6.66 12.53 -4.04
C GLU A 36 -7.56 11.33 -3.73
N ILE A 37 -7.00 10.12 -3.73
CA ILE A 37 -7.64 8.97 -3.10
C ILE A 37 -6.63 8.35 -2.12
N ASP A 38 -6.77 8.67 -0.83
CA ASP A 38 -5.98 8.08 0.25
C ASP A 38 -6.43 6.63 0.48
N LEU A 39 -5.98 5.74 -0.41
CA LEU A 39 -6.22 4.30 -0.29
C LEU A 39 -5.22 3.69 0.70
N PRO A 40 -5.67 2.77 1.56
CA PRO A 40 -4.75 2.02 2.40
C PRO A 40 -3.76 1.22 1.54
N LYS A 41 -2.53 1.07 2.05
CA LYS A 41 -1.50 0.26 1.39
C LYS A 41 -1.97 -1.19 1.26
N ALA A 42 -1.55 -1.85 0.18
CA ALA A 42 -1.79 -3.28 0.02
C ALA A 42 -1.13 -4.08 1.16
N HIS A 43 -1.78 -5.16 1.58
CA HIS A 43 -1.29 -6.06 2.62
C HIS A 43 -1.13 -7.49 2.05
N PRO A 44 0.01 -7.80 1.40
CA PRO A 44 0.31 -9.15 0.94
C PRO A 44 0.37 -10.14 2.13
N PRO A 45 -0.03 -11.41 1.94
CA PRO A 45 0.02 -12.42 2.99
C PRO A 45 1.45 -12.95 3.22
N TYR A 46 2.29 -12.15 3.89
CA TYR A 46 3.73 -12.46 4.06
C TYR A 46 4.03 -13.81 4.72
N ARG A 47 3.16 -14.27 5.63
CA ARG A 47 3.32 -15.56 6.32
C ARG A 47 3.48 -16.73 5.35
N ARG A 48 2.73 -16.71 4.26
CA ARG A 48 2.71 -17.78 3.26
C ARG A 48 4.08 -18.01 2.62
N TYR A 49 4.87 -16.95 2.45
CA TYR A 49 6.20 -17.04 1.84
C TYR A 49 7.21 -17.76 2.73
N TYR A 50 7.01 -17.75 4.05
CA TYR A 50 7.83 -18.55 4.97
C TYR A 50 7.38 -20.01 5.00
N ASP A 51 6.06 -20.24 5.08
CA ASP A 51 5.49 -21.59 5.24
C ASP A 51 5.70 -22.46 3.98
N ASN A 52 5.57 -21.88 2.78
CA ASN A 52 5.54 -22.61 1.51
C ASN A 52 6.49 -22.01 0.44
N GLN A 53 7.79 -22.01 0.71
CA GLN A 53 8.81 -21.42 -0.17
C GLN A 53 8.91 -22.15 -1.53
N GLU A 54 9.03 -23.48 -1.50
CA GLU A 54 9.23 -24.29 -2.70
C GLU A 54 8.06 -24.17 -3.68
N TYR A 55 6.84 -24.25 -3.15
CA TYR A 55 5.62 -24.08 -3.93
C TYR A 55 5.55 -22.69 -4.57
N THR A 56 5.89 -21.64 -3.82
CA THR A 56 5.87 -20.26 -4.36
C THR A 56 6.90 -20.09 -5.47
N LYS A 57 8.13 -20.62 -5.30
CA LYS A 57 9.17 -20.61 -6.34
C LYS A 57 8.72 -21.36 -7.60
N ALA A 58 8.07 -22.51 -7.43
CA ALA A 58 7.53 -23.28 -8.54
C ALA A 58 6.41 -22.53 -9.28
N ASN A 59 5.47 -21.91 -8.54
CA ASN A 59 4.36 -21.14 -9.10
C ASN A 59 4.86 -19.92 -9.90
N ILE A 60 5.87 -19.20 -9.39
CA ILE A 60 6.48 -18.07 -10.08
C ILE A 60 7.10 -18.51 -11.41
N LYS A 61 7.83 -19.63 -11.42
CA LYS A 61 8.42 -20.21 -12.63
C LYS A 61 7.35 -20.64 -13.64
N GLN A 62 6.30 -21.32 -13.19
CA GLN A 62 5.19 -21.75 -14.05
C GLN A 62 4.44 -20.56 -14.66
N ARG A 63 4.30 -19.46 -13.93
CA ARG A 63 3.63 -18.23 -14.38
C ARG A 63 4.58 -17.23 -15.06
N ASN A 64 5.84 -17.60 -15.28
CA ASN A 64 6.87 -16.77 -15.91
C ASN A 64 6.93 -15.34 -15.33
N SER A 65 6.83 -15.22 -14.00
CA SER A 65 6.85 -13.94 -13.27
C SER A 65 8.27 -13.58 -12.81
N LYS A 66 8.52 -12.29 -12.52
CA LYS A 66 9.86 -11.77 -12.19
C LYS A 66 10.26 -11.87 -10.71
N GLY A 67 9.30 -12.11 -9.82
CA GLY A 67 9.55 -12.05 -8.39
C GLY A 67 10.54 -13.11 -7.88
N ASP A 68 11.41 -12.72 -6.94
CA ASP A 68 12.31 -13.64 -6.24
C ASP A 68 11.88 -13.83 -4.77
N VAL A 69 11.70 -15.09 -4.38
CA VAL A 69 11.29 -15.50 -3.03
C VAL A 69 12.40 -15.29 -2.03
N ASP A 70 13.65 -15.57 -2.41
CA ASP A 70 14.78 -15.50 -1.48
C ASP A 70 15.11 -14.03 -1.15
N GLU A 71 15.08 -13.17 -2.17
CA GLU A 71 15.19 -11.72 -1.98
C GLU A 71 14.09 -11.18 -1.07
N LEU A 72 12.83 -11.55 -1.31
CA LEU A 72 11.71 -11.11 -0.49
C LEU A 72 11.88 -11.50 0.99
N ILE A 73 12.30 -12.75 1.26
CA ILE A 73 12.54 -13.21 2.64
C ILE A 73 13.64 -12.38 3.31
N SER A 74 14.74 -12.11 2.59
CA SER A 74 15.84 -11.29 3.11
C SER A 74 15.39 -9.86 3.46
N LEU A 75 14.52 -9.26 2.64
CA LEU A 75 13.95 -7.94 2.88
C LEU A 75 12.99 -7.94 4.07
N LEU A 76 12.16 -8.97 4.21
CA LEU A 76 11.24 -9.13 5.34
C LEU A 76 11.98 -9.34 6.66
N ASP A 77 13.07 -10.12 6.65
CA ASP A 77 13.91 -10.31 7.83
C ASP A 77 14.62 -9.01 8.21
N HIS A 78 15.17 -8.29 7.23
CA HIS A 78 15.71 -6.94 7.46
C HIS A 78 14.66 -6.01 8.05
N GLN A 79 13.45 -5.95 7.48
CA GLN A 79 12.34 -5.15 7.98
C GLN A 79 12.00 -5.48 9.44
N LYS A 80 11.92 -6.77 9.80
CA LYS A 80 11.72 -7.22 11.19
C LYS A 80 12.83 -6.69 12.10
N THR A 81 14.09 -6.81 11.72
CA THR A 81 15.20 -6.33 12.55
C THR A 81 15.15 -4.82 12.79
N VAL A 82 14.78 -4.04 11.78
CA VAL A 82 14.66 -2.57 11.92
C VAL A 82 13.45 -2.23 12.81
N MET A 83 12.32 -2.90 12.62
CA MET A 83 11.14 -2.74 13.47
C MET A 83 11.42 -3.07 14.94
N ASP A 84 12.18 -4.13 15.22
CA ASP A 84 12.55 -4.50 16.58
C ASP A 84 13.46 -3.45 17.23
N LYS A 85 14.42 -2.89 16.47
CA LYS A 85 15.24 -1.76 16.93
C LYS A 85 14.38 -0.54 17.25
N GLY A 86 13.45 -0.19 16.36
CA GLY A 86 12.51 0.93 16.58
C GLY A 86 11.62 0.72 17.79
N ARG A 87 11.10 -0.51 17.98
CA ARG A 87 10.33 -0.90 19.17
C ARG A 87 11.15 -0.71 20.45
N ASN A 88 12.39 -1.17 20.48
CA ASN A 88 13.28 -1.04 21.65
C ASN A 88 13.57 0.42 21.99
N LEU A 89 13.85 1.26 20.99
CA LEU A 89 14.07 2.70 21.20
C LEU A 89 12.82 3.42 21.69
N ARG A 90 11.63 3.06 21.19
CA ARG A 90 10.35 3.60 21.69
C ARG A 90 10.10 3.19 23.15
N GLN A 91 10.44 1.96 23.51
CA GLN A 91 10.37 1.48 24.90
C GLN A 91 11.35 2.26 25.79
N GLU A 92 12.60 2.41 25.37
CA GLU A 92 13.62 3.16 26.12
C GLU A 92 13.22 4.63 26.31
N ARG A 93 12.71 5.28 25.24
CA ARG A 93 12.14 6.64 25.31
C ARG A 93 11.06 6.75 26.40
N ASN A 94 10.16 5.76 26.47
CA ASN A 94 9.09 5.73 27.47
C ASN A 94 9.63 5.52 28.89
N LEU A 95 10.65 4.68 29.06
CA LEU A 95 11.34 4.48 30.34
C LEU A 95 12.03 5.77 30.80
N ILE A 96 12.73 6.48 29.90
CA ILE A 96 13.36 7.77 30.21
C ILE A 96 12.31 8.82 30.57
N LYS A 97 11.17 8.87 29.86
CA LYS A 97 10.05 9.75 30.22
C LYS A 97 9.53 9.48 31.64
N GLY A 98 9.45 8.21 32.03
CA GLY A 98 9.11 7.82 33.41
C GLY A 98 10.16 8.25 34.42
N LYS A 99 11.45 8.01 34.15
CA LYS A 99 12.58 8.38 35.02
C LYS A 99 12.72 9.89 35.18
N THR A 100 12.62 10.65 34.10
CA THR A 100 12.66 12.12 34.12
C THR A 100 11.53 12.74 34.93
N SER A 101 10.32 12.18 34.86
CA SER A 101 9.21 12.62 35.72
C SER A 101 9.49 12.36 37.19
N LYS A 102 10.13 11.23 37.53
CA LYS A 102 10.54 10.91 38.92
C LYS A 102 11.66 11.84 39.40
N ALA A 103 12.75 11.98 38.64
CA ALA A 103 13.87 12.86 38.99
C ALA A 103 13.44 14.33 39.21
N ARG A 104 12.50 14.83 38.40
CA ARG A 104 11.88 16.16 38.60
C ARG A 104 11.18 16.32 39.96
N LYS A 105 10.54 15.26 40.47
CA LYS A 105 9.88 15.28 41.78
C LYS A 105 10.89 15.24 42.93
N LEU A 106 12.01 14.53 42.73
CA LEU A 106 13.09 14.38 43.69
C LEU A 106 14.09 15.56 43.68
N GLN A 107 13.96 16.50 42.72
CA GLN A 107 14.84 17.66 42.52
C GLN A 107 16.32 17.30 42.27
N ASP A 108 16.58 16.11 41.73
CA ASP A 108 17.93 15.68 41.39
C ASP A 108 18.34 16.25 40.01
N GLN A 109 19.22 17.27 40.01
CA GLN A 109 19.57 18.03 38.81
C GLN A 109 20.55 17.28 37.89
N ASP A 110 21.46 16.49 38.46
CA ASP A 110 22.49 15.78 37.69
C ASP A 110 21.88 14.61 36.92
N GLU A 111 21.01 13.83 37.57
CA GLU A 111 20.26 12.76 36.91
C GLU A 111 19.34 13.29 35.80
N LEU A 112 18.73 14.46 36.03
CA LEU A 112 17.83 15.08 35.06
C LEU A 112 18.59 15.53 33.80
N ALA A 113 19.77 16.14 33.96
CA ALA A 113 20.63 16.52 32.85
C ALA A 113 21.07 15.29 32.02
N ALA A 114 21.51 14.22 32.68
CA ALA A 114 21.90 12.97 32.03
C ALA A 114 20.73 12.32 31.25
N LEU A 115 19.54 12.26 31.85
CA LEU A 115 18.35 11.72 31.19
C LEU A 115 17.88 12.59 30.02
N MET A 116 18.03 13.92 30.10
CA MET A 116 17.72 14.82 28.99
C MET A 116 18.70 14.67 27.82
N ALA A 117 19.99 14.45 28.10
CA ALA A 117 20.98 14.16 27.06
C ALA A 117 20.64 12.85 26.33
N ARG A 118 20.41 11.76 27.07
CA ARG A 118 19.95 10.48 26.50
C ARG A 118 18.64 10.60 25.72
N GLY A 119 17.69 11.39 26.22
CA GLY A 119 16.43 11.64 25.51
C GLY A 119 16.62 12.33 24.15
N LYS A 120 17.62 13.21 24.01
CA LYS A 120 17.97 13.83 22.73
C LYS A 120 18.61 12.81 21.77
N GLU A 121 19.56 12.01 22.26
CA GLU A 121 20.20 10.94 21.48
C GLU A 121 19.15 9.97 20.89
N ILE A 122 18.23 9.48 21.73
CA ILE A 122 17.18 8.56 21.29
C ILE A 122 16.25 9.21 20.26
N LYS A 123 15.95 10.51 20.41
CA LYS A 123 15.12 11.23 19.44
C LYS A 123 15.76 11.26 18.05
N ASP A 124 17.07 11.48 17.98
CA ASP A 124 17.77 11.52 16.70
C ASP A 124 17.95 10.10 16.10
N GLN A 125 18.22 9.09 16.92
CA GLN A 125 18.21 7.68 16.50
C GLN A 125 16.85 7.21 15.99
N LEU A 126 15.75 7.68 16.60
CA LEU A 126 14.40 7.35 16.16
C LEU A 126 14.09 7.94 14.79
N LYS A 127 14.51 9.17 14.50
CA LYS A 127 14.30 9.77 13.17
C LYS A 127 14.97 8.95 12.08
N THR A 128 16.18 8.45 12.32
CA THR A 128 16.88 7.60 11.34
C THR A 128 16.19 6.26 11.19
N ILE A 129 15.86 5.60 12.31
CA ILE A 129 15.19 4.29 12.27
C ILE A 129 13.80 4.38 11.63
N GLU A 130 13.01 5.42 11.91
CA GLU A 130 11.66 5.59 11.31
C GLU A 130 11.73 5.75 9.78
N ARG A 131 12.77 6.43 9.27
CA ARG A 131 13.03 6.50 7.82
C ARG A 131 13.39 5.12 7.28
N ASP A 132 14.31 4.43 7.94
CA ASP A 132 14.77 3.10 7.51
C ASP A 132 13.63 2.06 7.58
N GLU A 133 12.74 2.14 8.58
CA GLU A 133 11.50 1.33 8.68
C GLU A 133 10.60 1.56 7.47
N ALA A 134 10.40 2.83 7.07
CA ALA A 134 9.57 3.17 5.92
C ALA A 134 10.17 2.70 4.60
N GLU A 135 11.48 2.86 4.42
CA GLU A 135 12.20 2.39 3.23
C GLU A 135 12.20 0.85 3.13
N ALA A 136 12.47 0.15 4.23
CA ALA A 136 12.44 -1.31 4.27
C ALA A 136 11.04 -1.85 3.96
N ALA A 137 9.99 -1.25 4.54
CA ALA A 137 8.61 -1.63 4.26
C ALA A 137 8.21 -1.37 2.80
N ALA A 138 8.65 -0.25 2.20
CA ALA A 138 8.38 0.06 0.81
C ALA A 138 9.05 -0.95 -0.14
N LYS A 139 10.32 -1.28 0.09
CA LYS A 139 11.05 -2.26 -0.72
C LYS A 139 10.41 -3.65 -0.62
N ALA A 140 10.12 -4.12 0.58
CA ALA A 140 9.46 -5.41 0.79
C ALA A 140 8.08 -5.47 0.12
N LEU A 141 7.31 -4.38 0.16
CA LEU A 141 6.01 -4.29 -0.51
C LEU A 141 6.15 -4.33 -2.03
N LEU A 142 7.09 -3.58 -2.62
CA LEU A 142 7.31 -3.58 -4.06
C LEU A 142 7.67 -4.98 -4.57
N CYS A 143 8.61 -5.66 -3.90
CA CYS A 143 8.95 -7.05 -4.25
C CYS A 143 7.73 -7.98 -4.11
N ALA A 144 6.95 -7.84 -3.05
CA ALA A 144 5.77 -8.68 -2.84
C ALA A 144 4.64 -8.43 -3.85
N LEU A 145 4.56 -7.25 -4.47
CA LEU A 145 3.58 -6.94 -5.51
C LEU A 145 3.89 -7.60 -6.85
N GLU A 146 5.14 -8.02 -7.07
CA GLU A 146 5.53 -8.75 -8.29
C GLU A 146 5.07 -10.22 -8.27
N PHE A 147 4.59 -10.70 -7.12
CA PHE A 147 4.24 -12.09 -6.94
C PHE A 147 2.85 -12.38 -7.49
N PRO A 148 2.71 -13.44 -8.31
CA PRO A 148 1.40 -13.84 -8.78
C PRO A 148 0.59 -14.49 -7.67
N ASN A 149 -0.73 -14.46 -7.83
CA ASN A 149 -1.64 -15.26 -7.02
C ASN A 149 -1.38 -16.77 -7.20
N ASP A 150 -1.92 -17.56 -6.27
CA ASP A 150 -1.86 -19.01 -6.35
C ASP A 150 -2.56 -19.58 -7.57
N THR A 151 -2.00 -20.69 -8.04
CA THR A 151 -2.53 -21.44 -9.16
C THR A 151 -3.27 -22.65 -8.62
N HIS A 152 -4.50 -22.84 -9.09
CA HIS A 152 -5.28 -24.02 -8.78
C HIS A 152 -4.60 -25.28 -9.36
N PRO A 153 -4.61 -26.42 -8.66
CA PRO A 153 -3.89 -27.63 -9.10
C PRO A 153 -4.33 -28.15 -10.48
N ASP A 154 -5.58 -27.93 -10.88
CA ASP A 154 -6.13 -28.40 -12.17
C ASP A 154 -5.76 -27.54 -13.39
N VAL A 155 -5.01 -26.44 -13.20
CA VAL A 155 -4.66 -25.53 -14.30
C VAL A 155 -3.57 -26.19 -15.17
N PRO A 156 -3.77 -26.28 -16.50
CA PRO A 156 -2.74 -26.81 -17.38
C PRO A 156 -1.48 -25.92 -17.35
N ILE A 157 -0.31 -26.55 -17.26
CA ILE A 157 0.98 -25.86 -17.17
C ILE A 157 1.48 -25.53 -18.59
N GLY A 158 1.88 -24.29 -18.81
CA GLY A 158 2.58 -23.83 -20.01
C GLY A 158 1.90 -22.67 -20.73
N GLU A 159 2.29 -22.46 -21.98
CA GLU A 159 1.83 -21.35 -22.81
C GLU A 159 0.38 -21.54 -23.30
N GLU A 160 -0.12 -20.57 -24.06
CA GLU A 160 -1.46 -20.58 -24.67
C GLU A 160 -1.77 -21.86 -25.46
N LYS A 161 -0.75 -22.50 -26.04
CA LYS A 161 -0.89 -23.76 -26.78
C LYS A 161 -1.39 -24.92 -25.91
N ASN A 162 -1.17 -24.86 -24.60
CA ASN A 162 -1.60 -25.89 -23.65
C ASN A 162 -2.98 -25.59 -23.05
N ALA A 163 -3.69 -24.56 -23.55
CA ALA A 163 -5.02 -24.24 -23.08
C ALA A 163 -6.01 -25.38 -23.33
N LYS A 164 -6.78 -25.74 -22.29
CA LYS A 164 -7.80 -26.79 -22.35
C LYS A 164 -9.15 -26.20 -22.71
N VAL A 165 -9.75 -26.65 -23.82
CA VAL A 165 -11.13 -26.31 -24.16
C VAL A 165 -12.07 -27.01 -23.18
N VAL A 166 -12.80 -26.22 -22.38
CA VAL A 166 -13.75 -26.75 -21.40
C VAL A 166 -15.10 -27.06 -22.05
N ARG A 167 -15.57 -26.17 -22.94
CA ARG A 167 -16.84 -26.31 -23.66
C ARG A 167 -16.86 -25.37 -24.87
N GLU A 168 -17.39 -25.85 -25.99
CA GLU A 168 -17.76 -25.02 -27.13
C GLU A 168 -19.29 -24.87 -27.16
N VAL A 169 -19.79 -23.66 -27.44
CA VAL A 169 -21.23 -23.36 -27.52
C VAL A 169 -21.52 -22.59 -28.80
N GLY A 170 -22.50 -23.07 -29.56
CA GLY A 170 -22.84 -22.53 -30.88
C GLY A 170 -22.06 -23.22 -32.02
N THR A 171 -22.40 -22.86 -33.25
CA THR A 171 -21.74 -23.35 -34.47
C THR A 171 -21.24 -22.16 -35.28
N LYS A 172 -20.06 -22.30 -35.90
CA LYS A 172 -19.50 -21.25 -36.76
C LYS A 172 -20.46 -20.97 -37.94
N PRO A 173 -20.86 -19.72 -38.19
CA PRO A 173 -21.79 -19.42 -39.28
C PRO A 173 -21.15 -19.72 -40.64
N GLU A 174 -21.95 -20.24 -41.56
CA GLU A 174 -21.52 -20.46 -42.94
C GLU A 174 -21.25 -19.11 -43.62
N LYS A 175 -20.13 -18.99 -44.32
CA LYS A 175 -19.83 -17.80 -45.12
C LYS A 175 -20.80 -17.77 -46.30
N GLY A 176 -21.58 -16.68 -46.43
CA GLY A 176 -22.43 -16.46 -47.59
C GLY A 176 -21.59 -16.52 -48.88
N LYS A 177 -22.02 -17.33 -49.84
CA LYS A 177 -21.45 -17.35 -51.19
C LYS A 177 -21.95 -16.10 -51.92
N ASN A 178 -21.03 -15.28 -52.44
CA ASN A 178 -21.34 -14.17 -53.35
C ASN A 178 -21.70 -14.70 -54.74
#